data_AF-A0AA38AH90-F1
#
_entry.id   AF-A0AA38AH90-F1
#
_cell.length_a   1.000
_cell.length_b   1.000
_cell.length_c   1.000
_cell.angle_alpha   90.00
_cell.angle_beta   90.00
_cell.angle_gamma   90.00
#
_symmetry.space_group_name_H-M   'P 1'
#
loop_
_entity.id
_entity.type
_entity.pdbx_description
1 polymer ?
#
loop_
_entity_poly.entity_id
_entity_poly.type
_entity_poly.pdbx_seq_one_letter_code
_entity_poly.pdbx_strand_id
1 'polypeptide(L)'
;MACTSIGLAPPAAAEPARVPCGPLDQIHESLDNDINAGIGGVRTVISSPYASGAAQQRDTNVKLAMISHGIHYMEDVNGPGVVPGLASALVDLRRAGDDMRDAVSALFVVSSNYGYGYGYGSYGPTVSNAWPQPSTWTAIDYADQKKDDIYTLVNGLHGTCVP
;
A
#
# COMPACT_ATOMS: atom_id res chain seq x y z
N MET A 1 -38.04 39.95 45.19
CA MET A 1 -37.02 39.88 44.11
C MET A 1 -36.04 38.79 44.46
N ALA A 2 -35.86 37.80 43.59
CA ALA A 2 -34.86 36.75 43.73
C ALA A 2 -34.06 36.69 42.43
N CYS A 3 -32.73 36.81 42.51
CA CYS A 3 -31.86 36.74 41.34
C CYS A 3 -31.55 35.28 41.03
N THR A 4 -31.91 34.83 39.83
CA THR A 4 -31.56 33.49 39.33
C THR A 4 -30.22 33.55 38.63
N SER A 5 -29.17 33.01 39.25
CA SER A 5 -27.84 32.93 38.65
C SER A 5 -27.82 31.89 37.54
N ILE A 6 -27.68 32.31 36.28
CA ILE A 6 -27.46 31.41 35.15
C ILE A 6 -26.01 30.95 35.17
N GLY A 7 -25.75 29.79 35.78
CA GLY A 7 -24.45 29.13 35.73
C GLY A 7 -24.22 28.53 34.35
N LEU A 8 -23.39 29.18 33.52
CA LEU A 8 -22.83 28.56 32.33
C LEU A 8 -21.88 27.43 32.78
N ALA A 9 -22.30 26.18 32.56
CA ALA A 9 -21.40 25.05 32.70
C ALA A 9 -20.24 25.21 31.69
N PRO A 10 -18.97 24.99 32.10
CA PRO A 10 -17.86 25.05 31.16
C PRO A 10 -18.04 23.99 30.07
N PRO A 11 -17.61 24.26 28.82
CA PRO A 11 -17.62 23.24 27.79
C PRO A 11 -16.76 22.06 28.25
N ALA A 12 -17.35 20.86 28.27
CA ALA A 12 -16.57 19.65 28.46
C ALA A 12 -15.62 19.52 27.28
N ALA A 13 -14.35 19.84 27.49
CA ALA A 13 -13.29 19.47 26.57
C ALA A 13 -13.29 17.94 26.52
N ALA A 14 -13.76 17.38 25.40
CA ALA A 14 -13.61 15.96 25.16
C ALA A 14 -12.11 15.65 25.24
N GLU A 15 -11.74 14.70 26.10
CA GLU A 15 -10.36 14.21 26.11
C GLU A 15 -9.99 13.78 24.68
N PRO A 16 -8.77 14.08 24.21
CA PRO A 16 -8.31 13.56 22.93
C PRO A 16 -8.49 12.05 22.93
N ALA A 17 -9.15 11.51 21.90
CA ALA A 17 -9.37 10.08 21.78
C ALA A 17 -8.00 9.38 21.77
N ARG A 18 -7.66 8.71 22.87
CA ARG A 18 -6.34 8.12 23.06
C ARG A 18 -6.26 6.83 22.25
N VAL A 19 -5.32 6.79 21.31
CA VAL A 19 -5.12 5.63 20.45
C VAL A 19 -4.40 4.54 21.25
N PRO A 20 -4.85 3.28 21.23
CA PRO A 20 -4.12 2.20 21.89
C PRO A 20 -2.81 1.88 21.12
N CYS A 21 -1.75 1.50 21.84
CA CYS A 21 -0.45 1.22 21.23
C CYS A 21 -0.49 -0.05 20.37
N GLY A 22 -1.17 -1.12 20.82
CA GLY A 22 -1.21 -2.41 20.12
C GLY A 22 -1.66 -2.33 18.64
N PRO A 23 -2.76 -1.63 18.29
CA PRO A 23 -3.12 -1.33 16.90
C PRO A 23 -2.03 -0.55 16.14
N LEU A 24 -1.43 0.48 16.74
CA LEU A 24 -0.36 1.26 16.11
C LEU A 24 0.88 0.39 15.82
N ASP A 25 1.24 -0.50 16.74
CA ASP A 25 2.33 -1.47 16.57
C ASP A 25 2.04 -2.43 15.42
N GLN A 26 0.83 -2.99 15.34
CA GLN A 26 0.40 -3.88 14.24
C GLN A 26 0.36 -3.16 12.89
N ILE A 27 -0.05 -1.89 12.87
CA ILE A 27 -0.02 -1.05 11.67
C ILE A 27 1.43 -0.79 11.24
N HIS A 28 2.32 -0.45 12.17
CA HIS A 28 3.75 -0.25 11.86
C HIS A 28 4.41 -1.55 11.35
N GLU A 29 4.10 -2.69 11.96
CA GLU A 29 4.58 -4.00 11.53
C GLU A 29 4.15 -4.32 10.09
N SER A 30 2.90 -4.03 9.71
CA SER A 30 2.43 -4.24 8.34
C SER A 30 3.01 -3.22 7.34
N LEU A 31 3.22 -1.95 7.75
CA LEU A 31 3.97 -1.00 6.94
C LEU A 31 5.36 -1.52 6.61
N ASP A 32 6.08 -2.08 7.59
CA ASP A 32 7.43 -2.64 7.38
C ASP A 32 7.40 -3.92 6.53
N ASN A 33 6.61 -4.91 6.94
CA ASN A 33 6.67 -6.28 6.42
C ASN A 33 5.87 -6.50 5.13
N ASP A 34 4.79 -5.75 4.91
CA ASP A 34 3.92 -5.88 3.74
C ASP A 34 4.14 -4.74 2.74
N ILE A 35 3.97 -3.48 3.18
CA ILE A 35 3.93 -2.33 2.27
C ILE A 35 5.34 -1.95 1.79
N ASN A 36 6.26 -1.66 2.71
CA ASN A 36 7.62 -1.24 2.41
C ASN A 36 8.41 -2.36 1.70
N ALA A 37 8.35 -3.58 2.23
CA ALA A 37 8.94 -4.76 1.60
C ALA A 37 8.28 -5.13 0.25
N GLY A 38 6.99 -4.82 0.08
CA GLY A 38 6.25 -4.96 -1.17
C GLY A 38 6.71 -3.95 -2.23
N ILE A 39 6.65 -2.65 -1.94
CA ILE A 39 7.03 -1.56 -2.86
C ILE A 39 8.51 -1.67 -3.25
N GLY A 40 9.40 -1.83 -2.26
CA GLY A 40 10.82 -2.08 -2.50
C GLY A 40 11.04 -3.35 -3.31
N GLY A 41 10.29 -4.42 -3.01
CA GLY A 41 10.30 -5.66 -3.77
C GLY A 41 9.89 -5.48 -5.24
N VAL A 42 8.84 -4.72 -5.54
CA VAL A 42 8.43 -4.39 -6.92
C VAL A 42 9.57 -3.68 -7.64
N ARG A 43 10.15 -2.63 -7.04
CA ARG A 43 11.28 -1.88 -7.60
C ARG A 43 12.49 -2.78 -7.88
N THR A 44 12.84 -3.69 -6.96
CA THR A 44 13.89 -4.69 -7.18
C THR A 44 13.54 -5.63 -8.33
N VAL A 45 12.34 -6.21 -8.35
CA VAL A 45 11.98 -7.21 -9.37
C VAL A 45 12.00 -6.60 -10.77
N ILE A 46 11.40 -5.42 -11.00
CA ILE A 46 11.32 -4.83 -12.35
C ILE A 46 12.64 -4.24 -12.86
N SER A 47 13.61 -3.97 -11.98
CA SER A 47 14.96 -3.51 -12.35
C SER A 47 15.98 -4.65 -12.49
N SER A 48 15.65 -5.86 -12.04
CA SER A 48 16.56 -7.00 -12.04
C SER A 48 16.54 -7.79 -13.36
N PRO A 49 17.66 -8.42 -13.76
CA PRO A 49 17.65 -9.36 -14.87
C PRO A 49 16.92 -10.65 -14.50
N TYR A 50 16.03 -11.12 -15.37
CA TYR A 50 15.23 -12.34 -15.17
C TYR A 50 15.39 -13.34 -16.31
N ALA A 51 15.34 -14.63 -15.99
CA ALA A 51 15.40 -15.71 -16.97
C ALA A 51 14.18 -15.78 -17.90
N SER A 52 13.03 -15.23 -17.49
CA SER A 52 11.85 -15.05 -18.35
C SER A 52 10.92 -13.97 -17.78
N GLY A 53 10.16 -13.31 -18.65
CA GLY A 53 9.12 -12.36 -18.25
C GLY A 53 8.02 -12.98 -17.39
N ALA A 54 7.71 -14.27 -17.58
CA ALA A 54 6.72 -14.98 -16.78
C ALA A 54 7.17 -15.19 -15.32
N ALA A 55 8.47 -15.46 -15.11
CA ALA A 55 9.03 -15.53 -13.76
C ALA A 55 9.05 -14.16 -13.09
N GLN A 56 9.44 -13.11 -13.83
CA GLN A 56 9.44 -11.73 -13.32
C GLN A 56 8.02 -11.26 -12.96
N GLN A 57 7.04 -11.48 -13.85
CA GLN A 57 5.64 -11.16 -13.60
C GLN A 57 5.09 -11.90 -12.36
N ARG A 58 5.44 -13.18 -12.17
CA ARG A 58 5.05 -13.94 -10.98
C ARG A 58 5.60 -13.31 -9.72
N ASP A 59 6.89 -13.01 -9.67
CA ASP A 59 7.54 -12.42 -8.49
C ASP A 59 7.00 -11.01 -8.22
N THR A 60 6.79 -10.21 -9.25
CA THR A 60 6.12 -8.91 -9.15
C THR A 60 4.71 -9.04 -8.58
N ASN A 61 3.91 -10.01 -9.03
CA ASN A 61 2.57 -10.25 -8.51
C ASN A 61 2.58 -10.66 -7.03
N VAL A 62 3.59 -11.41 -6.57
CA VAL A 62 3.78 -11.70 -5.14
C VAL A 62 4.03 -10.40 -4.36
N LYS A 63 4.86 -9.49 -4.88
CA LYS A 63 5.14 -8.21 -4.22
C LYS A 63 3.96 -7.25 -4.21
N LEU A 64 3.18 -7.19 -5.29
CA LEU A 64 1.91 -6.45 -5.33
C LEU A 64 0.86 -7.05 -4.38
N ALA A 65 0.83 -8.37 -4.22
CA ALA A 65 -0.06 -9.05 -3.27
C ALA A 65 0.30 -8.74 -1.80
N MET A 66 1.60 -8.59 -1.47
CA MET A 66 2.02 -8.12 -0.12
C MET A 66 1.42 -6.74 0.17
N ILE A 67 1.53 -5.79 -0.76
CA ILE A 67 1.01 -4.42 -0.57
C ILE A 67 -0.52 -4.45 -0.37
N SER A 68 -1.25 -5.20 -1.20
CA SER A 68 -2.69 -5.37 -1.07
C SER A 68 -3.09 -6.02 0.26
N HIS A 69 -2.34 -7.03 0.71
CA HIS A 69 -2.53 -7.67 2.02
C HIS A 69 -2.37 -6.67 3.17
N GLY A 70 -1.26 -5.92 3.20
CA GLY A 70 -0.99 -4.96 4.27
C GLY A 70 -2.01 -3.83 4.35
N ILE A 71 -2.52 -3.34 3.22
CA ILE A 71 -3.59 -2.33 3.21
C ILE A 71 -4.85 -2.88 3.87
N HIS A 72 -5.28 -4.08 3.50
CA HIS A 72 -6.47 -4.72 4.09
C HIS A 72 -6.28 -5.04 5.57
N TYR A 73 -5.10 -5.54 5.96
CA TYR A 73 -4.76 -5.79 7.36
C TYR A 73 -4.81 -4.50 8.19
N MET A 74 -4.25 -3.38 7.70
CA MET A 74 -4.32 -2.10 8.38
C MET A 74 -5.76 -1.54 8.47
N GLU A 75 -6.63 -1.79 7.49
CA GLU A 75 -8.06 -1.44 7.60
C GLU A 75 -8.76 -2.26 8.69
N ASP A 76 -8.53 -3.58 8.73
CA ASP A 76 -9.10 -4.47 9.74
C ASP A 76 -8.62 -4.10 11.16
N VAL A 77 -7.34 -3.79 11.34
CA VAL A 77 -6.75 -3.32 12.61
C VAL A 77 -7.29 -1.95 13.02
N ASN A 78 -7.51 -1.04 12.07
CA ASN A 78 -8.10 0.27 12.33
C ASN A 78 -9.60 0.18 12.71
N GLY A 79 -10.30 -0.84 12.20
CA GLY A 79 -11.69 -1.15 12.53
C GLY A 79 -12.62 0.06 12.38
N PRO A 80 -13.36 0.47 13.44
CA PRO A 80 -14.26 1.63 13.39
C PRO A 80 -13.57 3.01 13.37
N GLY A 81 -12.27 3.07 13.03
CA GLY A 81 -11.48 4.31 13.02
C GLY A 81 -10.75 4.57 14.34
N VAL A 82 -10.16 3.52 14.93
CA VAL A 82 -9.39 3.59 16.19
C VAL A 82 -8.17 4.52 16.06
N VAL A 83 -7.57 4.59 14.86
CA VAL A 83 -6.47 5.49 14.53
C VAL A 83 -7.00 6.68 13.72
N PRO A 84 -7.01 7.90 14.29
CA PRO A 84 -7.49 9.10 13.59
C PRO A 84 -6.72 9.36 12.29
N GLY A 85 -7.44 9.67 11.21
CA GLY A 85 -6.84 9.98 9.89
C GLY A 85 -6.33 8.77 9.09
N LEU A 86 -6.18 7.60 9.70
CA LEU A 86 -5.62 6.43 9.01
C LEU A 86 -6.53 5.93 7.87
N ALA A 87 -7.85 5.92 8.07
CA ALA A 87 -8.78 5.42 7.04
C ALA A 87 -8.67 6.21 5.72
N SER A 88 -8.52 7.54 5.79
CA SER A 88 -8.26 8.38 4.61
C SER A 88 -6.89 8.10 3.98
N ALA A 89 -5.85 7.90 4.79
CA ALA A 89 -4.51 7.61 4.28
C ALA A 89 -4.43 6.21 3.62
N LEU A 90 -5.17 5.22 4.12
CA LEU A 90 -5.31 3.89 3.51
C LEU A 90 -6.06 3.92 2.18
N VAL A 91 -7.05 4.81 2.01
CA VAL A 91 -7.71 5.05 0.70
C VAL A 91 -6.72 5.64 -0.31
N ASP A 92 -5.90 6.61 0.10
CA ASP A 92 -4.84 7.19 -0.74
C ASP A 92 -3.77 6.13 -1.10
N LEU A 93 -3.30 5.35 -0.13
CA LEU A 93 -2.32 4.27 -0.36
C LEU A 93 -2.89 3.16 -1.25
N ARG A 94 -4.16 2.76 -1.07
CA ARG A 94 -4.84 1.81 -1.97
C ARG A 94 -4.80 2.29 -3.40
N ARG A 95 -5.23 3.54 -3.63
CA ARG A 95 -5.25 4.11 -4.98
C ARG A 95 -3.85 4.17 -5.59
N ALA A 96 -2.84 4.60 -4.83
CA ALA A 96 -1.46 4.62 -5.29
C ALA A 96 -0.92 3.21 -5.58
N GLY A 97 -1.31 2.21 -4.78
CA GLY A 97 -0.98 0.81 -4.98
C GLY A 97 -1.64 0.20 -6.22
N ASP A 98 -2.89 0.57 -6.52
CA ASP A 98 -3.60 0.17 -7.74
C ASP A 98 -2.99 0.85 -8.99
N ASP A 99 -2.73 2.17 -8.94
CA ASP A 99 -2.05 2.91 -10.02
C ASP A 99 -0.65 2.31 -10.30
N MET A 100 0.11 1.96 -9.26
CA MET A 100 1.40 1.28 -9.37
C MET A 100 1.26 -0.14 -9.93
N ARG A 101 0.27 -0.92 -9.46
CA ARG A 101 -0.04 -2.27 -9.96
C ARG A 101 -0.30 -2.23 -11.45
N ASP A 102 -1.11 -1.28 -11.94
CA ASP A 102 -1.45 -1.18 -13.36
C ASP A 102 -0.24 -0.74 -14.20
N ALA A 103 0.50 0.28 -13.75
CA ALA A 103 1.70 0.78 -14.42
C ALA A 103 2.84 -0.28 -14.51
N VAL A 104 2.88 -1.20 -13.54
CA VAL A 104 3.83 -2.33 -13.50
C VAL A 104 3.29 -3.55 -14.27
N SER A 105 1.99 -3.82 -14.20
CA SER A 105 1.36 -4.91 -14.97
C SER A 105 1.47 -4.67 -16.48
N ALA A 106 1.40 -3.40 -16.91
CA ALA A 106 1.61 -2.97 -18.28
C ALA A 106 3.00 -3.30 -18.86
N LEU A 107 3.99 -3.66 -18.03
CA LEU A 107 5.29 -4.13 -18.50
C LEU A 107 5.23 -5.54 -19.10
N PHE A 108 4.24 -6.36 -18.71
CA PHE A 108 4.18 -7.78 -19.01
C PHE A 108 3.17 -8.08 -20.13
N VAL A 109 3.63 -8.02 -21.38
CA VAL A 109 2.79 -8.26 -22.55
C VAL A 109 2.77 -9.75 -22.89
N VAL A 110 1.61 -10.39 -22.76
CA VAL A 110 1.43 -11.79 -23.18
C VAL A 110 1.35 -11.86 -24.71
N SER A 111 2.48 -12.19 -25.34
CA SER A 111 2.50 -12.49 -26.78
C SER A 111 1.93 -13.89 -27.02
N SER A 112 0.68 -13.94 -27.48
CA SER A 112 0.08 -15.18 -27.99
C SER A 112 0.64 -15.44 -29.38
N ASN A 113 1.67 -16.27 -29.47
CA ASN A 113 2.35 -16.57 -30.72
C ASN A 113 1.48 -17.51 -31.59
N TYR A 114 0.44 -16.97 -32.23
CA TYR A 114 -0.37 -17.64 -33.26
C TYR A 114 0.41 -17.79 -34.57
N GLY A 115 1.59 -18.42 -34.48
CA GLY A 115 2.48 -18.67 -35.61
C GLY A 115 1.99 -19.85 -36.44
N TYR A 116 1.39 -19.56 -37.60
CA TYR A 116 1.29 -20.54 -38.69
C TYR A 116 2.69 -20.85 -39.21
N GLY A 117 3.40 -21.79 -38.57
CA GLY A 117 4.76 -22.17 -38.93
C GLY A 117 5.02 -23.65 -38.69
N TYR A 118 5.42 -24.37 -39.74
CA TYR A 118 5.94 -25.73 -39.65
C TYR A 118 7.30 -25.72 -38.92
N GLY A 119 7.27 -25.80 -37.58
CA GLY A 119 8.46 -25.76 -36.74
C GLY A 119 8.32 -26.61 -35.48
N TYR A 120 9.28 -27.48 -35.25
CA TYR A 120 9.32 -28.36 -34.08
C TYR A 120 9.66 -27.55 -32.82
N GLY A 121 8.65 -27.18 -32.02
CA GLY A 121 8.86 -26.41 -30.78
C GLY A 121 7.84 -25.30 -30.57
N SER A 122 6.56 -25.65 -30.44
CA SER A 122 5.51 -24.72 -29.98
C SER A 122 5.69 -24.44 -28.49
N TYR A 123 6.64 -23.56 -28.14
CA TYR A 123 6.66 -22.91 -26.83
C TYR A 123 5.35 -22.12 -26.65
N GLY A 124 4.73 -22.27 -25.48
CA GLY A 124 3.46 -21.61 -25.14
C GLY A 124 3.55 -20.08 -25.09
N PRO A 125 2.47 -19.39 -24.66
CA PRO A 125 2.43 -17.92 -24.65
C PRO A 125 3.62 -17.32 -23.92
N THR A 126 4.39 -16.48 -24.60
CA THR A 126 5.60 -15.84 -24.05
C THR A 126 5.25 -14.48 -23.49
N VAL A 127 5.61 -14.23 -22.23
CA VAL A 127 5.53 -12.89 -21.63
C VAL A 127 6.75 -12.09 -22.10
N SER A 128 6.49 -11.08 -22.94
CA SER A 128 7.47 -10.07 -23.34
C SER A 128 7.50 -8.96 -22.30
N ASN A 129 8.70 -8.52 -21.92
CA ASN A 129 8.89 -7.41 -20.99
C ASN A 129 9.13 -6.11 -21.76
N ALA A 130 8.33 -5.09 -21.48
CA ALA A 130 8.68 -3.71 -21.80
C ALA A 130 9.68 -3.18 -20.76
N TRP A 131 10.58 -2.29 -21.18
CA TRP A 131 11.43 -1.55 -20.25
C TRP A 131 10.57 -0.58 -19.42
N PRO A 132 10.75 -0.52 -18.07
CA PRO A 132 10.04 0.42 -17.21
C PRO A 132 10.14 1.87 -17.73
N GLN A 133 8.98 2.46 -18.01
CA GLN A 133 8.89 3.84 -18.46
C GLN A 133 9.00 4.81 -17.26
N PRO A 134 9.31 6.10 -17.47
CA PRO A 134 9.34 7.09 -16.38
C PRO A 134 8.04 7.10 -15.55
N SER A 135 6.88 6.91 -16.18
CA SER A 135 5.57 6.81 -15.52
C SER A 135 5.45 5.62 -14.57
N THR A 136 6.07 4.47 -14.89
CA THR A 136 6.11 3.30 -14.00
C THR A 136 6.87 3.64 -12.71
N TRP A 137 7.99 4.34 -12.82
CA TRP A 137 8.75 4.81 -11.65
C TRP A 137 7.96 5.85 -10.85
N THR A 138 7.32 6.82 -11.51
CA THR A 138 6.46 7.81 -10.84
C THR A 138 5.32 7.15 -10.04
N ALA A 139 4.71 6.08 -10.55
CA ALA A 139 3.66 5.37 -9.82
C ALA A 139 4.22 4.63 -8.58
N ILE A 140 5.41 4.02 -8.69
CA ILE A 140 6.11 3.39 -7.55
C ILE A 140 6.49 4.45 -6.50
N ASP A 141 7.06 5.58 -6.92
CA ASP A 141 7.48 6.66 -6.03
C ASP A 141 6.26 7.33 -5.35
N TYR A 142 5.12 7.38 -6.02
CA TYR A 142 3.86 7.87 -5.43
C TYR A 142 3.29 6.92 -4.38
N ALA A 143 3.35 5.60 -4.61
CA ALA A 143 2.98 4.60 -3.60
C ALA A 143 3.93 4.65 -2.39
N ASP A 144 5.22 4.84 -2.62
CA ASP A 144 6.24 4.98 -1.57
C ASP A 144 5.99 6.23 -0.71
N GLN A 145 5.67 7.37 -1.33
CA GLN A 145 5.24 8.59 -0.63
C GLN A 145 3.97 8.35 0.22
N LYS A 146 2.98 7.59 -0.27
CA LYS A 146 1.76 7.29 0.51
C LYS A 146 1.99 6.33 1.67
N LYS A 147 2.97 5.44 1.57
CA LYS A 147 3.47 4.64 2.69
C LYS A 147 4.18 5.54 3.72
N ASP A 148 5.01 6.50 3.30
CA ASP A 148 5.70 7.45 4.19
C ASP A 148 4.73 8.44 4.89
N ASP A 149 3.65 8.86 4.20
CA ASP A 149 2.54 9.65 4.80
C ASP A 149 1.93 8.89 6.00
N ILE A 150 1.74 7.56 5.90
CA ILE A 150 1.19 6.73 6.98
C ILE A 150 2.22 6.48 8.09
N TYR A 151 3.49 6.20 7.77
CA TYR A 151 4.54 6.14 8.82
C TYR A 151 4.58 7.43 9.64
N THR A 152 4.47 8.59 8.98
CA THR A 152 4.45 9.89 9.64
C THR A 152 3.25 10.03 10.59
N LEU A 153 2.06 9.58 10.17
CA LEU A 153 0.86 9.55 10.99
C LEU A 153 1.03 8.64 12.22
N VAL A 154 1.47 7.40 12.02
CA VAL A 154 1.61 6.38 13.08
C VAL A 154 2.65 6.80 14.11
N ASN A 155 3.83 7.24 13.65
CA ASN A 155 4.92 7.69 14.52
C ASN A 155 4.54 8.96 15.30
N GLY A 156 3.72 9.84 14.72
CA GLY A 156 3.18 11.02 15.41
C GLY A 156 2.23 10.68 16.56
N LEU A 157 1.55 9.52 16.51
CA LEU A 157 0.62 9.06 17.54
C LEU A 157 1.30 8.19 18.62
N HIS A 158 2.33 7.43 18.24
CA HIS A 158 3.03 6.46 19.10
C HIS A 158 3.54 7.07 20.42
N GLY A 159 4.07 8.30 20.39
CA GLY A 159 4.54 9.01 21.58
C GLY A 159 3.45 9.40 22.60
N THR A 160 2.16 9.17 22.28
CA THR A 160 1.01 9.52 23.14
C THR A 160 -0.02 8.38 23.26
N CYS A 161 0.30 7.18 22.76
CA CYS A 161 -0.61 6.04 22.80
C CYS A 161 -0.81 5.51 24.23
N VAL A 162 -1.92 4.79 24.45
CA VAL A 162 -2.19 4.09 25.71
C VAL A 162 -1.91 2.59 25.59
N PRO A 163 -1.37 1.93 26.63
CA PRO A 163 -1.16 0.48 26.63
C PRO A 163 -2.44 -0.33 26.35
#